data_AF-A0A967MUZ9-F1
#
_entry.id   AF-A0A967MUZ9-F1
#
_cell.length_a   1.000
_cell.length_b   1.000
_cell.length_c   1.000
_cell.angle_alpha   90.00
_cell.angle_beta   90.00
_cell.angle_gamma   90.00
#
_symmetry.space_group_name_H-M   'P 1'
#
loop_
_entity.id
_entity.type
_entity.pdbx_description
1 polymer ?
#
loop_
_entity_poly.entity_id
_entity_poly.type
_entity_poly.pdbx_seq_one_letter_code
_entity_poly.pdbx_strand_id
1 'polypeptide(L)'
;MRSYQPLIRFQLGDVATWSSEPCACGRSMPIIQEVLGRIEDVVVGPDGRQMVRFHGIFVDQPHIREGQIIQEALDSIRVKVVPVGAYSEDDTMDIIKRV
;
A
#
# COMPACT_ATOMS: atom_id res chain seq x y z
N MET A 1 3.29 -26.56 21.65
CA MET A 1 2.72 -25.25 21.24
C MET A 1 3.61 -24.16 21.83
N ARG A 2 4.12 -23.21 21.03
CA ARG A 2 4.86 -22.06 21.59
C ARG A 2 3.84 -21.04 22.09
N SER A 3 3.92 -20.64 23.35
CA SER A 3 2.98 -19.71 24.01
C SER A 3 3.41 -18.24 23.96
N TYR A 4 4.60 -17.94 23.41
CA TYR A 4 5.14 -16.58 23.39
C TYR A 4 5.81 -16.25 22.04
N GLN A 5 5.70 -14.99 21.63
CA GLN A 5 6.29 -14.41 20.43
C GLN A 5 6.99 -13.08 20.77
N PRO A 6 8.20 -13.10 21.36
CA PRO A 6 8.93 -11.87 21.66
C PRO A 6 9.36 -11.17 20.37
N LEU A 7 9.09 -9.87 20.27
CA LEU A 7 9.46 -9.02 19.15
C LEU A 7 10.63 -8.12 19.57
N ILE A 8 11.84 -8.43 19.11
CA ILE A 8 13.06 -7.67 19.46
C ILE A 8 13.42 -6.76 18.29
N ARG A 9 13.37 -5.43 18.50
CA ARG A 9 13.61 -4.41 17.46
C ARG A 9 12.87 -4.69 16.15
N PHE A 10 11.61 -5.12 16.28
CA PHE A 10 10.78 -5.47 15.13
C PHE A 10 10.47 -4.22 14.30
N GLN A 11 10.83 -4.28 13.02
CA GLN A 11 10.60 -3.18 12.09
C GLN A 11 9.12 -3.14 11.70
N LEU A 12 8.39 -2.18 12.27
CA LEU A 12 6.98 -1.96 11.94
C LEU A 12 6.80 -1.47 10.50
N GLY A 13 7.73 -0.68 9.97
CA GLY A 13 7.57 -0.07 8.64
C GLY A 13 6.62 1.13 8.63
N ASP A 14 6.24 1.68 9.78
CA ASP A 14 5.47 2.91 9.87
C ASP A 14 6.37 4.14 9.77
N VAL A 15 5.83 5.24 9.25
CA VAL A 15 6.46 6.56 9.19
C VAL A 15 5.75 7.48 10.17
N ALA A 16 6.51 8.05 11.09
CA ALA A 16 5.99 8.95 12.12
C ALA A 16 7.03 10.02 12.48
N THR A 17 6.55 11.11 13.05
CA THR A 17 7.39 12.22 13.53
C THR A 17 7.39 12.28 15.05
N TRP A 18 8.55 12.59 15.63
CA TRP A 18 8.68 12.87 17.07
C TRP A 18 8.42 14.35 17.33
N SER A 19 7.76 14.66 18.44
CA SER A 19 7.67 16.04 18.93
C SER A 19 8.96 16.43 19.66
N SER A 20 9.38 17.70 19.52
CA SER A 20 10.43 18.29 20.36
C SER A 20 9.91 18.83 21.69
N GLU A 21 8.58 18.96 21.84
CA GLU A 21 7.96 19.58 22.99
C GLU A 21 7.71 18.58 24.13
N PRO A 22 7.79 19.03 25.40
CA PRO A 22 7.43 18.20 26.54
C PRO A 22 5.91 17.97 26.58
N CYS A 23 5.50 16.84 27.17
CA CYS A 23 4.08 16.51 27.23
C CYS A 23 3.38 17.41 28.26
N ALA A 24 2.28 18.05 27.86
CA ALA A 24 1.49 18.93 28.73
C ALA A 24 0.95 18.24 30.01
N CYS A 25 0.88 16.90 30.03
CA CYS A 25 0.48 16.15 31.23
C CYS A 25 1.62 15.95 32.25
N GLY A 26 2.83 16.44 31.98
CA GLY A 26 4.00 16.36 32.87
C GLY A 26 4.78 15.04 32.79
N ARG A 27 4.39 14.10 31.92
CA ARG A 27 5.15 12.85 31.70
C ARG A 27 6.40 13.11 30.85
N SER A 28 7.51 12.51 31.24
CA SER A 28 8.82 12.61 30.58
C SER A 28 9.04 11.59 29.45
N MET A 29 7.98 11.14 28.79
CA MET A 29 8.06 10.18 27.68
C MET A 29 8.15 10.92 26.34
N PRO A 30 8.81 10.34 25.32
CA PRO A 30 8.75 10.86 23.96
C PRO A 30 7.31 10.92 23.44
N ILE A 31 7.04 11.91 22.58
CA ILE A 31 5.71 12.11 21.99
C ILE A 31 5.80 11.85 20.49
N ILE A 32 4.91 10.99 19.99
CA ILE A 32 4.64 10.91 18.56
C ILE A 32 3.77 12.11 18.20
N GLN A 33 4.31 13.03 17.40
CA GLN A 33 3.61 14.22 16.94
C GLN A 33 2.55 13.86 15.89
N GLU A 34 2.93 13.00 14.94
CA GLU A 34 2.07 12.57 13.85
C GLU A 34 2.48 11.17 13.34
N VAL A 35 1.50 10.37 12.94
CA VAL A 35 1.71 9.12 12.18
C VAL A 35 1.33 9.40 10.73
N LEU A 36 2.31 9.38 9.84
CA LEU A 36 2.15 9.74 8.43
C LEU A 36 1.62 8.58 7.58
N GLY A 37 1.90 7.34 7.97
CA GLY A 37 1.48 6.16 7.23
C GLY A 37 2.50 5.05 7.32
N ARG A 38 2.59 4.21 6.29
CA ARG A 38 3.58 3.13 6.19
C ARG A 38 4.52 3.37 5.02
N ILE A 39 5.71 2.80 5.15
CA ILE A 39 6.63 2.61 4.03
C ILE A 39 6.00 1.54 3.16
N GLU A 40 5.38 1.95 2.06
CA GLU A 40 4.78 1.08 1.06
C GLU A 40 4.98 1.67 -0.34
N ASP A 41 4.82 0.82 -1.36
CA ASP A 41 4.90 1.26 -2.75
C ASP A 41 3.71 2.17 -3.07
N VAL A 42 4.00 3.30 -3.71
CA VAL A 42 3.01 4.32 -4.08
C VAL A 42 2.94 4.49 -5.59
N VAL A 43 1.78 4.89 -6.09
CA VAL A 43 1.62 5.47 -7.43
C VAL A 43 1.31 6.95 -7.26
N VAL A 44 1.98 7.79 -8.05
CA VAL A 44 1.86 9.25 -7.94
C VAL A 44 0.92 9.77 -9.01
N GLY A 45 -0.15 10.46 -8.63
CA GLY A 45 -1.05 11.11 -9.58
C GLY A 45 -0.42 12.36 -10.21
N PRO A 46 -0.92 12.83 -11.37
CA PRO A 46 -0.44 14.07 -12.01
C PRO A 46 -0.56 15.33 -11.13
N ASP A 47 -1.41 15.29 -10.11
CA ASP A 47 -1.58 16.34 -9.10
C ASP A 47 -0.66 16.20 -7.88
N GLY A 48 0.25 15.22 -7.91
CA GLY A 48 1.23 14.95 -6.84
C GLY A 48 0.70 14.12 -5.68
N ARG A 49 -0.58 13.73 -5.67
CA ARG A 49 -1.10 12.84 -4.61
C ARG A 49 -0.50 11.44 -4.73
N GLN A 50 -0.13 10.86 -3.60
CA GLN A 50 0.33 9.48 -3.51
C GLN A 50 -0.84 8.56 -3.18
N MET A 51 -1.01 7.52 -3.99
CA MET A 51 -2.05 6.51 -3.85
C MET A 51 -1.41 5.17 -3.51
N VAL A 52 -2.08 4.39 -2.67
CA VAL A 52 -1.61 3.10 -2.16
C VAL A 52 -2.72 2.06 -2.23
N ARG A 53 -2.39 0.80 -1.93
CA ARG A 53 -3.37 -0.30 -1.75
C ARG A 53 -4.21 -0.60 -2.99
N PHE A 54 -3.56 -0.72 -4.14
CA PHE A 54 -4.20 -1.02 -5.42
C PHE A 54 -4.76 -2.44 -5.60
N HIS A 55 -4.73 -3.28 -4.56
CA HIS A 55 -5.32 -4.62 -4.57
C HIS A 55 -6.79 -4.65 -5.06
N GLY A 56 -7.54 -3.55 -4.86
CA GLY A 56 -8.93 -3.37 -5.33
C GLY A 56 -9.11 -3.57 -6.84
N ILE A 57 -8.08 -3.31 -7.65
CA ILE A 57 -8.12 -3.56 -9.10
C ILE A 57 -8.36 -5.05 -9.40
N PHE A 58 -7.84 -5.94 -8.57
CA PHE A 58 -7.90 -7.40 -8.77
C PHE A 58 -9.01 -8.09 -7.96
N VAL A 59 -9.83 -7.34 -7.21
CA VAL A 59 -10.97 -7.91 -6.48
C VAL A 59 -12.02 -8.41 -7.49
N ASP A 60 -12.59 -9.59 -7.23
CA ASP A 60 -13.59 -10.23 -8.10
C ASP A 60 -13.11 -10.47 -9.55
N GLN A 61 -11.80 -10.73 -9.72
CA GLN A 61 -11.20 -11.13 -10.99
C GLN A 61 -10.87 -12.64 -10.98
N PRO A 62 -11.85 -13.54 -11.23
CA PRO A 62 -11.66 -14.99 -11.08
C PRO A 62 -10.64 -15.57 -12.06
N HIS A 63 -10.40 -14.87 -13.19
CA HIS A 63 -9.48 -15.31 -14.23
C HIS A 63 -8.06 -14.74 -14.10
N ILE A 64 -7.72 -14.13 -12.96
CA ILE A 64 -6.38 -13.59 -12.70
C ILE A 64 -5.78 -14.29 -11.48
N ARG A 65 -4.65 -14.96 -11.67
CA ARG A 65 -3.93 -15.61 -10.56
C ARG A 65 -3.04 -14.64 -9.80
N GLU A 66 -2.33 -13.79 -10.53
CA GLU A 66 -1.36 -12.83 -10.02
C GLU A 66 -1.47 -11.54 -10.83
N GLY A 67 -1.28 -10.40 -10.18
CA GLY A 67 -1.32 -9.08 -10.79
C GLY A 67 -0.15 -8.22 -10.32
N GLN A 68 0.36 -7.37 -11.20
CA GLN A 68 1.40 -6.39 -10.90
C GLN A 68 1.01 -5.06 -11.53
N ILE A 69 1.17 -3.99 -10.77
CA ILE A 69 0.93 -2.61 -11.22
C ILE A 69 2.28 -1.90 -11.26
N ILE A 70 2.56 -1.27 -12.39
CA ILE A 70 3.80 -0.55 -12.63
C ILE A 70 3.44 0.83 -13.15
N GLN A 71 3.85 1.88 -12.46
CA GLN A 71 3.81 3.23 -13.03
C GLN A 71 5.04 3.41 -13.93
N GLU A 72 4.83 3.41 -15.25
CA GLU A 72 5.92 3.60 -16.23
C GLU A 72 6.22 5.09 -16.45
N ALA A 73 5.20 5.94 -16.32
CA ALA A 73 5.29 7.40 -16.33
C ALA A 73 4.18 8.01 -15.46
N LEU A 74 4.23 9.32 -15.22
CA LEU A 74 3.25 10.01 -14.36
C LEU A 74 1.80 9.82 -14.83
N ASP A 75 1.60 9.73 -16.14
CA ASP A 75 0.34 9.54 -16.85
C ASP A 75 0.18 8.13 -17.46
N SER A 76 1.06 7.19 -17.11
CA SER A 76 1.07 5.85 -17.70
C SER A 76 1.28 4.75 -16.66
N ILE A 77 0.26 3.91 -16.50
CA ILE A 77 0.27 2.72 -15.65
C ILE A 77 0.17 1.49 -16.54
N ARG A 78 1.09 0.55 -16.37
CA ARG A 78 1.02 -0.79 -16.94
C ARG A 78 0.56 -1.77 -15.87
N VAL A 79 -0.50 -2.49 -16.17
CA VAL A 79 -0.94 -3.65 -15.37
C VAL A 79 -0.49 -4.92 -16.08
N LYS A 80 0.28 -5.76 -15.38
CA LYS A 80 0.61 -7.12 -15.83
C LYS A 80 -0.24 -8.11 -15.06
N VAL A 81 -0.73 -9.12 -15.76
CA VAL A 81 -1.55 -10.19 -15.17
C VAL A 81 -1.05 -11.55 -15.59
N VAL A 82 -1.25 -12.52 -14.71
CA VAL A 82 -1.11 -13.95 -15.04
C VAL A 82 -2.53 -14.52 -15.23
N PRO A 83 -2.99 -14.68 -16.48
CA PRO A 83 -4.33 -15.16 -16.77
C PRO A 83 -4.48 -16.64 -16.43
N VAL A 84 -5.70 -17.04 -16.04
CA VAL A 84 -6.08 -18.43 -15.77
C VAL A 84 -7.50 -18.72 -16.25
N GLY A 85 -7.76 -19.97 -16.62
CA GLY A 85 -9.09 -20.41 -17.04
C GLY A 85 -9.58 -19.71 -18.31
N ALA A 86 -10.77 -19.12 -18.25
CA ALA A 86 -11.45 -18.49 -19.38
C ALA A 86 -11.19 -16.97 -19.46
N TYR A 87 -9.94 -16.54 -19.28
CA TYR A 87 -9.56 -15.13 -19.41
C TYR A 87 -9.89 -14.60 -20.81
N SER A 88 -10.50 -13.41 -20.85
CA SER A 88 -11.08 -12.83 -22.05
C SER A 88 -10.80 -11.32 -22.17
N GLU A 89 -11.22 -10.74 -23.28
CA GLU A 89 -11.18 -9.28 -23.47
C GLU A 89 -12.06 -8.54 -22.45
N ASP A 90 -13.15 -9.15 -21.97
CA ASP A 90 -14.01 -8.54 -20.95
C ASP A 90 -13.25 -8.35 -19.62
N ASP A 91 -12.45 -9.34 -19.21
CA ASP A 91 -11.58 -9.23 -18.03
C ASP A 91 -10.54 -8.10 -18.21
N THR A 92 -9.96 -8.00 -19.41
CA THR A 92 -9.00 -6.93 -19.75
C THR A 92 -9.66 -5.55 -19.64
N MET A 93 -10.86 -5.41 -20.21
CA MET A 93 -11.61 -4.15 -20.21
C MET A 93 -12.09 -3.77 -18.81
N ASP A 94 -12.40 -4.73 -17.95
CA ASP A 94 -12.75 -4.45 -16.55
C ASP A 94 -11.55 -3.92 -15.76
N ILE A 95 -10.37 -4.51 -15.92
CA ILE A 95 -9.13 -3.98 -15.31
C ILE A 95 -8.87 -2.54 -15.77
N ILE A 96 -8.96 -2.27 -17.08
CA ILE A 96 -8.71 -0.93 -17.64
C ILE A 96 -9.67 0.11 -17.04
N LYS A 97 -10.92 -0.24 -16.74
CA LYS A 97 -11.89 0.68 -16.13
C LYS A 97 -11.63 0.98 -14.65
N ARG A 98 -10.82 0.15 -13.99
CA ARG A 98 -10.52 0.24 -12.55
C ARG A 98 -9.21 0.99 -12.25
N VAL A 99 -8.44 1.31 -13.29
CA VAL A 99 -7.19 2.08 -13.24
C VAL A 99 -7.48 3.52 -13.64
#